data_AF-A0A101JUB7-F1
#
_entry.id   AF-A0A101JUB7-F1
#
_cell.length_a   1.000
_cell.length_b   1.000
_cell.length_c   1.000
_cell.angle_alpha   90.00
_cell.angle_beta   90.00
_cell.angle_gamma   90.00
#
_symmetry.space_group_name_H-M   'P 1'
#
loop_
_entity.id
_entity.type
_entity.pdbx_description
1 polymer ?
#
loop_
_entity_poly.entity_id
_entity_poly.type
_entity_poly.pdbx_seq_one_letter_code
_entity_poly.pdbx_strand_id
1 'polypeptide(L)'
;WCLGMLFLGTGWALFFRYGKFSYGVDLGCFWKTAVLIILTTIALGGPNYYNTRFVGEHGQDGDSIKIAGDELLYLDRKGNETKLALDDITAVYQEPITYNPPPKIFIVAGKGKVKDSLFVTRNLKGFETFLVSLSTRTGVPVKRP
;
A
#
# COMPACT_ATOMS: atom_id res chain seq x y z
N TRP A 1 -13.69 0.65 0.47
CA TRP A 1 -14.04 2.07 0.24
C TRP A 1 -15.53 2.35 0.49
N CYS A 2 -16.48 1.80 -0.28
CA CYS A 2 -17.92 2.05 -0.08
C CYS A 2 -18.42 1.80 1.35
N LEU A 3 -18.00 0.69 1.98
CA LEU A 3 -18.35 0.38 3.37
C LEU A 3 -17.84 1.44 4.37
N GLY A 4 -16.64 1.97 4.16
CA GLY A 4 -16.08 3.05 4.99
C GLY A 4 -16.85 4.35 4.82
N MET A 5 -17.23 4.69 3.58
CA MET A 5 -18.06 5.87 3.30
C MET A 5 -19.48 5.74 3.86
N LEU A 6 -20.07 4.55 3.83
CA LEU A 6 -21.36 4.28 4.48
C LEU A 6 -21.29 4.45 6.00
N PHE A 7 -20.21 3.95 6.63
CA PHE A 7 -19.99 4.08 8.06
C PHE A 7 -19.78 5.55 8.47
N LEU A 8 -18.97 6.28 7.71
CA LEU A 8 -18.75 7.72 7.88
C LEU A 8 -20.09 8.48 7.74
N GLY A 9 -20.84 8.23 6.66
CA GLY A 9 -22.12 8.87 6.40
C GLY A 9 -23.16 8.58 7.48
N THR A 10 -23.23 7.35 7.99
CA THR A 10 -24.10 6.98 9.11
C THR A 10 -23.72 7.71 10.39
N GLY A 11 -22.42 7.81 10.67
CA GLY A 11 -21.87 8.58 11.78
C GLY A 11 -22.30 10.05 11.74
N TRP A 12 -22.14 10.69 10.57
CA TRP A 12 -22.58 12.06 10.34
C TRP A 12 -24.10 12.23 10.44
N ALA A 13 -24.89 11.29 9.91
CA ALA A 13 -26.35 11.34 9.98
C ALA A 13 -26.86 11.31 11.43
N LEU A 14 -26.31 10.41 12.26
CA LEU A 14 -26.63 10.34 13.69
C LEU A 14 -26.17 11.60 14.42
N PHE A 15 -24.99 12.11 14.06
CA PHE A 15 -24.43 13.33 14.62
C PHE A 15 -25.33 14.55 14.39
N PHE A 16 -25.83 14.75 13.18
CA PHE A 16 -26.73 15.85 12.86
C PHE A 16 -28.16 15.63 13.39
N ARG A 17 -28.63 14.38 13.47
CA ARG A 17 -29.98 14.07 13.95
C ARG A 17 -30.17 14.37 15.45
N TYR A 18 -29.13 14.14 16.25
CA TYR A 18 -29.18 14.25 17.71
C TYR A 18 -28.27 15.36 18.27
N GLY A 19 -27.45 16.01 17.44
CA GLY A 19 -26.55 17.07 17.85
C GLY A 19 -27.25 18.44 17.90
N LYS A 20 -27.70 18.87 19.08
CA LYS A 20 -27.91 20.31 19.32
C LYS A 20 -26.54 21.01 19.41
N PHE A 21 -26.26 21.95 18.51
CA PHE A 21 -25.07 22.80 18.54
C PHE A 21 -25.37 24.08 19.30
N SER A 22 -25.24 24.04 20.63
CA SER A 22 -24.96 25.29 21.35
C SER A 22 -23.46 25.54 21.22
N TYR A 23 -23.10 26.67 20.62
CA TYR A 23 -21.72 27.11 20.38
C TYR A 23 -21.02 27.58 21.68
N GLY A 24 -21.12 26.78 22.75
CA GLY A 24 -20.28 26.90 23.94
C GLY A 24 -19.13 25.91 23.85
N VAL A 25 -17.94 26.30 24.35
CA VAL A 25 -16.82 25.37 24.56
C VAL A 25 -17.18 24.44 25.73
N ASP A 26 -18.11 23.53 25.46
CA ASP A 26 -18.64 22.57 26.42
C ASP A 26 -17.98 21.20 26.22
N LEU A 27 -17.95 20.40 27.28
CA LEU A 27 -17.45 19.01 27.25
C LEU A 27 -18.14 18.17 26.15
N GLY A 28 -19.40 18.51 25.84
CA GLY A 28 -20.17 17.91 24.75
C GLY A 28 -19.65 18.22 23.35
N CYS A 29 -19.02 19.38 23.12
CA CYS A 29 -18.36 19.73 21.86
C CYS A 29 -17.07 18.90 21.67
N PHE A 30 -16.34 18.70 22.76
CA PHE A 30 -15.12 17.89 22.74
C PHE A 30 -15.42 16.41 22.46
N TRP A 31 -16.43 15.85 23.13
CA TRP A 31 -16.91 14.48 22.89
C TRP A 31 -17.35 14.27 21.44
N LYS A 32 -18.13 15.22 20.91
CA LYS A 32 -18.62 15.20 19.53
C LYS A 32 -17.50 15.24 18.50
N THR A 33 -16.49 16.08 18.73
CA THR A 33 -15.31 16.20 17.87
C THR A 33 -14.47 14.91 17.91
N ALA A 34 -14.27 14.33 19.11
CA ALA A 34 -13.56 13.07 19.27
C ALA A 34 -14.26 11.92 18.52
N VAL A 35 -15.59 11.83 18.60
CA VAL A 35 -16.37 10.81 17.87
C VAL A 35 -16.19 10.95 16.35
N LEU A 36 -16.25 12.18 15.82
CA LEU A 36 -16.03 12.40 14.38
C LEU A 36 -14.61 12.00 13.94
N ILE A 37 -13.59 12.34 14.73
CA ILE A 37 -12.20 11.95 14.45
C ILE A 37 -12.04 10.44 14.45
N ILE A 38 -12.61 9.74 15.44
CA ILE A 38 -12.55 8.28 15.54
C ILE A 38 -13.24 7.62 14.34
N LEU A 39 -14.46 8.05 14.00
CA LEU A 39 -15.22 7.49 12.89
C LEU A 39 -14.51 7.73 11.55
N THR A 40 -13.92 8.90 11.37
CA THR A 40 -13.13 9.23 10.18
C THR A 40 -11.86 8.39 10.10
N THR A 41 -11.18 8.18 11.23
CA THR A 41 -9.98 7.34 11.32
C THR A 41 -10.30 5.88 11.01
N ILE A 42 -11.43 5.34 11.47
CA ILE A 42 -11.85 3.97 11.14
C ILE A 42 -12.24 3.86 9.67
N ALA A 43 -13.04 4.81 9.17
CA ALA A 43 -13.56 4.80 7.80
C ALA A 43 -12.46 4.94 6.74
N LEU A 44 -11.41 5.74 7.01
CA LEU A 44 -10.32 5.98 6.07
C LEU A 44 -9.08 5.15 6.40
N GLY A 45 -8.71 5.06 7.68
CA GLY A 45 -7.49 4.37 8.13
C GLY A 45 -7.60 2.84 8.04
N GLY A 46 -8.76 2.26 8.36
CA GLY A 46 -8.99 0.82 8.24
C GLY A 46 -8.77 0.31 6.81
N PRO A 47 -9.49 0.86 5.80
CA PRO A 47 -9.30 0.45 4.41
C PRO A 47 -7.89 0.70 3.88
N ASN A 48 -7.23 1.79 4.27
CA ASN A 48 -5.84 2.06 3.85
C ASN A 48 -4.84 1.07 4.48
N TYR A 49 -5.04 0.68 5.74
CA TYR A 49 -4.18 -0.30 6.42
C TYR A 49 -4.20 -1.68 5.76
N TYR A 50 -5.36 -2.14 5.29
CA TYR A 50 -5.47 -3.41 4.56
C TYR A 50 -5.00 -3.33 3.11
N ASN A 51 -4.91 -2.13 2.52
CA ASN A 51 -4.55 -1.98 1.12
C ASN A 51 -3.04 -1.96 0.87
N THR A 52 -2.23 -1.50 1.82
CA THR A 52 -0.79 -1.33 1.60
C THR A 52 -0.03 -1.51 2.91
N ARG A 53 0.53 -2.71 3.14
CA ARG A 53 1.37 -2.92 4.33
C ARG A 53 2.86 -2.86 4.03
N PHE A 54 3.28 -3.10 2.80
CA PHE A 54 4.64 -2.87 2.35
C PHE A 54 4.64 -2.25 0.96
N VAL A 55 5.36 -1.13 0.82
CA VAL A 55 5.61 -0.39 -0.42
C VAL A 55 7.10 -0.11 -0.41
N GLY A 56 7.90 -1.15 -0.70
CA GLY A 56 9.34 -0.99 -0.92
C GLY A 56 9.57 -0.26 -2.24
N GLU A 57 10.20 0.91 -2.21
CA GLU A 57 10.52 1.72 -3.39
C GLU A 57 11.94 1.42 -3.84
N HIS A 58 12.14 0.57 -4.85
CA HIS A 58 13.42 0.61 -5.54
C HIS A 58 13.43 1.80 -6.52
N GLY A 59 13.97 2.92 -6.04
CA GLY A 59 14.03 4.17 -6.79
C GLY A 59 14.62 5.36 -6.03
N GLN A 60 14.88 5.24 -4.72
CA GLN A 60 15.63 6.25 -3.96
C GLN A 60 17.10 5.84 -3.82
N ASP A 61 17.98 6.84 -3.72
CA ASP A 61 19.42 6.60 -3.53
C ASP A 61 19.66 5.77 -2.26
N GLY A 62 20.29 4.60 -2.42
CA GLY A 62 20.65 3.68 -1.33
C GLY A 62 19.78 2.43 -1.22
N ASP A 63 18.67 2.33 -1.96
CA ASP A 63 17.84 1.11 -1.98
C ASP A 63 18.40 0.07 -2.96
N SER A 64 18.40 -1.22 -2.58
CA SER A 64 18.91 -2.31 -3.41
C SER A 64 17.94 -3.48 -3.44
N ILE A 65 17.79 -4.09 -4.60
CA ILE A 65 17.01 -5.30 -4.78
C ILE A 65 17.84 -6.37 -5.47
N LYS A 66 17.81 -7.59 -4.93
CA LYS A 66 18.50 -8.75 -5.50
C LYS A 66 17.70 -10.02 -5.30
N ILE A 67 17.83 -10.94 -6.25
CA ILE A 67 17.33 -12.31 -6.10
C ILE A 67 18.48 -13.14 -5.50
N ALA A 68 18.26 -13.76 -4.35
CA ALA A 68 19.23 -14.61 -3.67
C ALA A 68 18.60 -15.97 -3.37
N GLY A 69 18.99 -17.00 -4.13
CA GLY A 69 18.36 -18.32 -4.03
C GLY A 69 16.87 -18.25 -4.37
N ASP A 70 16.05 -18.66 -3.42
CA ASP A 70 14.58 -18.72 -3.51
C ASP A 70 13.89 -17.49 -2.87
N GLU A 71 14.67 -16.46 -2.55
CA GLU A 71 14.18 -15.23 -1.94
C GLU A 71 14.50 -14.00 -2.80
N LEU A 72 13.57 -13.05 -2.79
CA LEU A 72 13.75 -11.68 -3.23
C LEU A 72 14.11 -10.82 -2.02
N LEU A 73 15.31 -10.26 -2.03
CA LEU A 73 15.84 -9.43 -0.95
C LEU A 73 15.74 -7.96 -1.36
N TYR A 74 15.12 -7.18 -0.49
CA TYR A 74 15.07 -5.72 -0.57
C TYR A 74 15.83 -5.14 0.61
N LEU A 75 16.81 -4.31 0.32
CA LEU A 75 17.55 -3.52 1.29
C LEU A 75 17.10 -2.07 1.16
N ASP A 76 16.61 -1.49 2.25
CA ASP A 76 16.30 -0.06 2.29
C ASP A 76 17.57 0.78 2.56
N ARG A 77 17.48 2.09 2.31
CA ARG A 77 18.54 3.07 2.60
C ARG A 77 18.97 3.14 4.07
N LYS A 78 18.17 2.61 5.00
CA LYS A 78 18.44 2.57 6.44
C LYS A 78 19.11 1.25 6.85
N GLY A 79 19.35 0.33 5.92
CA GLY A 79 19.93 -0.98 6.15
C GLY A 79 18.94 -2.03 6.65
N ASN A 80 17.63 -1.77 6.62
CA ASN A 80 16.63 -2.77 6.92
C ASN A 80 16.48 -3.72 5.71
N GLU A 81 16.55 -5.01 5.99
CA GLU A 81 16.38 -6.06 5.00
C GLU A 81 14.96 -6.62 5.09
N THR A 82 14.27 -6.65 3.96
CA THR A 82 12.98 -7.31 3.79
C THR A 82 13.14 -8.46 2.81
N LYS A 83 12.62 -9.63 3.18
CA LYS A 83 12.71 -10.86 2.39
C LYS A 83 11.32 -11.27 1.93
N LEU A 84 11.19 -11.59 0.65
CA LEU A 84 9.99 -12.15 0.06
C LEU A 84 10.36 -13.50 -0.56
N ALA A 85 9.64 -14.57 -0.21
CA ALA A 85 9.82 -15.85 -0.89
C ALA A 85 9.36 -15.71 -2.34
N LEU A 86 10.11 -16.27 -3.29
CA LEU A 86 9.74 -16.23 -4.71
C LEU A 86 8.41 -16.96 -4.96
N ASP A 87 8.14 -18.04 -4.23
CA ASP A 87 6.90 -18.81 -4.30
C ASP A 87 5.67 -18.00 -3.84
N ASP A 88 5.86 -16.98 -3.02
CA ASP A 88 4.78 -16.10 -2.55
C ASP A 88 4.43 -15.04 -3.60
N ILE A 89 5.20 -14.88 -4.68
CA ILE A 89 4.94 -13.88 -5.73
C ILE A 89 3.73 -14.31 -6.56
N THR A 90 2.69 -13.48 -6.55
CA THR A 90 1.41 -13.76 -7.21
C THR A 90 1.17 -12.91 -8.45
N ALA A 91 1.79 -11.73 -8.53
CA ALA A 91 1.62 -10.84 -9.67
C ALA A 91 2.85 -9.96 -9.90
N VAL A 92 3.19 -9.76 -11.18
CA VAL A 92 4.17 -8.77 -11.62
C VAL A 92 3.51 -7.92 -12.70
N TYR A 93 3.23 -6.64 -12.42
CA TYR A 93 2.48 -5.78 -13.35
C TYR A 93 2.96 -4.33 -13.36
N GLN A 94 2.77 -3.66 -14.49
CA GLN A 94 2.92 -2.22 -14.62
C GLN A 94 1.54 -1.56 -14.57
N GLU A 95 1.37 -0.53 -13.74
CA GLU A 95 0.16 0.28 -13.79
C GLU A 95 0.13 1.15 -15.06
N PRO A 96 -1.05 1.34 -15.69
CA PRO A 96 -1.19 2.26 -16.81
C PRO A 96 -0.84 3.69 -16.35
N ILE A 97 0.14 4.30 -17.02
CA ILE A 97 0.68 5.61 -16.64
C ILE A 97 -0.38 6.68 -16.93
N THR A 98 -0.91 7.33 -15.90
CA THR A 98 -1.89 8.41 -16.06
C THR A 98 -1.24 9.79 -16.26
N TYR A 99 -0.03 10.07 -15.70
CA TYR A 99 0.69 11.34 -15.93
C TYR A 99 2.16 11.32 -15.44
N ASN A 100 3.12 10.98 -16.30
CA ASN A 100 4.58 11.19 -16.16
C ASN A 100 5.28 10.99 -14.79
N PRO A 101 5.23 9.79 -14.17
CA PRO A 101 6.39 9.24 -13.46
C PRO A 101 7.07 8.14 -14.30
N PRO A 102 8.35 7.81 -14.02
CA PRO A 102 9.00 6.66 -14.64
C PRO A 102 8.18 5.38 -14.39
N PRO A 103 8.11 4.46 -15.36
CA PRO A 103 7.31 3.25 -15.25
C PRO A 103 7.72 2.44 -14.02
N LYS A 104 6.75 2.19 -13.14
CA LYS A 104 6.89 1.38 -11.92
C LYS A 104 6.34 -0.02 -12.19
N ILE A 105 7.15 -1.04 -11.97
CA ILE A 105 6.71 -2.44 -11.99
C ILE A 105 6.44 -2.87 -10.57
N PHE A 106 5.21 -3.27 -10.28
CA PHE A 106 4.79 -3.81 -9.01
C PHE A 106 5.00 -5.33 -8.99
N ILE A 107 5.71 -5.80 -7.97
CA ILE A 107 5.89 -7.20 -7.60
C ILE A 107 5.06 -7.41 -6.33
N VAL A 108 4.02 -8.23 -6.43
CA VAL A 108 3.10 -8.49 -5.33
C VAL A 108 3.36 -9.90 -4.81
N ALA A 109 3.75 -9.99 -3.54
CA ALA A 109 3.85 -11.22 -2.78
C ALA A 109 2.64 -11.36 -1.84
N GLY A 110 2.05 -12.54 -1.78
CA GLY A 110 0.85 -12.81 -1.00
C GLY A 110 1.04 -14.00 -0.09
N LYS A 111 1.39 -13.77 1.19
CA LYS A 111 1.39 -14.83 2.20
C LYS A 111 0.07 -14.79 2.98
N GLY A 112 -0.91 -15.57 2.53
CA GLY A 112 -2.24 -15.65 3.16
C GLY A 112 -3.09 -14.37 2.97
N LYS A 113 -3.67 -13.82 4.05
CA LYS A 113 -4.52 -12.60 4.00
C LYS A 113 -3.74 -11.29 3.84
N VAL A 114 -2.41 -11.35 3.86
CA VAL A 114 -1.54 -10.17 3.81
C VAL A 114 -0.88 -10.11 2.44
N LYS A 115 -0.97 -8.94 1.79
CA LYS A 115 -0.30 -8.66 0.52
C LYS A 115 0.84 -7.68 0.78
N ASP A 116 2.05 -8.11 0.47
CA ASP A 116 3.24 -7.26 0.46
C ASP A 116 3.53 -6.89 -0.98
N SER A 117 3.81 -5.60 -1.22
CA SER A 117 4.12 -5.11 -2.55
C SER A 117 5.46 -4.41 -2.57
N LEU A 118 6.21 -4.64 -3.63
CA LEU A 118 7.46 -3.95 -3.89
C LEU A 118 7.38 -3.40 -5.30
N PHE A 119 7.88 -2.20 -5.52
CA PHE A 119 7.96 -1.66 -6.86
C PHE A 119 9.38 -1.37 -7.29
N VAL A 120 9.65 -1.68 -8.54
CA VAL A 120 10.95 -1.54 -9.18
C VAL A 120 10.83 -0.56 -10.33
N THR A 121 11.76 0.40 -10.38
CA THR A 121 11.86 1.38 -11.46
C THR A 121 12.99 1.02 -12.43
N ARG A 122 12.99 1.66 -13.61
CA ARG A 122 14.03 1.48 -14.64
C ARG A 122 15.44 1.90 -14.19
N ASN A 123 15.57 2.57 -13.04
CA ASN A 123 16.88 2.93 -12.47
C ASN A 123 17.65 1.71 -11.95
N LEU A 124 17.00 0.55 -11.80
CA LEU A 124 17.67 -0.70 -11.46
C LEU A 124 18.66 -1.09 -12.57
N LYS A 125 19.92 -1.28 -12.20
CA LYS A 125 20.93 -1.82 -13.13
C LYS A 125 20.52 -3.21 -13.60
N GLY A 126 20.36 -3.38 -14.91
CA GLY A 126 19.89 -4.65 -15.48
C GLY A 126 18.40 -4.91 -15.26
N PHE A 127 17.58 -3.86 -15.15
CA PHE A 127 16.13 -3.94 -14.97
C PHE A 127 15.43 -5.01 -15.83
N GLU A 128 15.67 -5.05 -17.14
CA GLU A 128 15.05 -6.05 -18.02
C GLU A 128 15.52 -7.47 -17.70
N THR A 129 16.83 -7.67 -17.47
CA THR A 129 17.38 -8.98 -17.07
C THR A 129 16.86 -9.44 -15.71
N PHE A 130 16.63 -8.50 -14.79
CA PHE A 130 16.01 -8.77 -13.50
C PHE A 130 14.56 -9.23 -13.67
N LEU A 131 13.76 -8.55 -14.49
CA LEU A 131 12.37 -8.95 -14.74
C LEU A 131 12.26 -10.32 -15.42
N VAL A 132 13.14 -10.59 -16.39
CA VAL A 132 13.19 -11.91 -17.06
C VAL A 132 13.57 -13.01 -16.07
N SER A 133 14.60 -12.78 -15.24
CA SER A 133 15.03 -13.77 -14.24
C SER A 133 13.98 -13.99 -13.14
N LEU A 134 13.30 -12.94 -12.70
CA LEU A 134 12.18 -13.03 -11.76
C LEU A 134 11.03 -13.85 -12.35
N SER A 135 10.59 -13.54 -13.57
CA SER A 135 9.50 -14.26 -14.24
C SER A 135 9.85 -15.72 -14.51
N THR A 136 11.10 -16.01 -14.87
CA THR A 136 11.57 -17.38 -15.10
C THR A 136 11.56 -18.21 -13.82
N ARG A 137 11.95 -17.62 -12.68
CA ARG A 137 12.00 -18.32 -11.40
C ARG A 137 10.63 -18.51 -10.74
N THR A 138 9.74 -17.53 -10.89
CA THR A 138 8.40 -17.57 -10.25
C THR A 138 7.34 -18.20 -11.15
N GLY A 139 7.59 -18.30 -12.47
CA GLY A 139 6.57 -18.67 -13.46
C GLY A 139 5.50 -17.59 -13.67
N VAL A 140 5.61 -16.43 -13.02
CA VAL A 140 4.65 -15.33 -13.13
C VAL A 140 5.04 -14.42 -14.30
N PRO A 141 4.17 -14.23 -15.31
CA PRO A 141 4.48 -13.36 -16.44
C PRO A 141 4.41 -11.89 -16.04
N VAL A 142 5.32 -11.09 -16.60
CA VAL A 142 5.32 -9.63 -16.43
C VAL A 142 4.24 -9.00 -17.30
N LYS A 143 3.20 -8.43 -16.68
CA LYS A 143 2.12 -7.73 -17.39
C LYS A 143 2.50 -6.27 -17.62
N ARG A 144 2.50 -5.84 -18.88
CA ARG A 144 2.73 -4.46 -19.31
C ARG A 144 1.47 -3.95 -20.05
N PRO A 145 1.10 -2.66 -19.92
CA PRO A 145 0.04 -2.05 -20.72
C PRO A 145 0.39 -2.00 -22.21
#